data_AF-A0A6J7JE41-F1
#
_entry.id   AF-A0A6J7JE41-F1
#
_cell.length_a   1.000
_cell.length_b   1.000
_cell.length_c   1.000
_cell.angle_alpha   90.00
_cell.angle_beta   90.00
_cell.angle_gamma   90.00
#
_symmetry.space_group_name_H-M   'P 1'
#
loop_
_entity.id
_entity.type
_entity.pdbx_description
1 polymer ?
#
loop_
_entity_poly.entity_id
_entity_poly.type
_entity_poly.pdbx_seq_one_letter_code
_entity_poly.pdbx_strand_id
1 'polypeptide(L)'
;MATGEIKVMYLAPLVVGRTHPEFRARWRQHADLAMGLGFWKYMSRYKQCDVLTAGEEGLPEDLLAHFRTADYGGVGQIYFHDAEALGATLSETDDVQTMCVDEVPTFGRELGVNLTGVVQSEVIPGAPGPITVIGAVHRVAGMDRETFSKKWLELGQEVARRPELASRVNRYVHNDAFPEAEYCDGFVELSFADVDNLLAFMGAMQESGLAEAENEFMDRSKMEAVITRETLLYDVVD
;
A
#
# COMPACT_ATOMS: atom_id res chain seq x y z
N MET A 1 -0.40 -6.99 22.71
CA MET A 1 -1.29 -6.56 21.63
C MET A 1 -1.05 -5.08 21.42
N ALA A 2 -0.94 -4.62 20.17
CA ALA A 2 -0.74 -3.20 19.88
C ALA A 2 -1.92 -2.41 20.44
N THR A 3 -1.64 -1.43 21.30
CA THR A 3 -2.64 -0.49 21.81
C THR A 3 -2.66 0.70 20.85
N GLY A 4 -3.47 0.60 19.80
CA GLY A 4 -3.55 1.63 18.78
C GLY A 4 -4.31 1.16 17.54
N GLU A 5 -4.57 2.11 16.65
CA GLU A 5 -5.20 1.88 15.36
C GLU A 5 -4.49 0.77 14.58
N ILE A 6 -5.27 -0.14 13.99
CA ILE A 6 -4.76 -1.24 13.17
C ILE A 6 -4.99 -0.92 11.70
N LYS A 7 -3.94 -0.91 10.91
CA LYS A 7 -4.02 -0.71 9.46
C LYS A 7 -4.02 -2.08 8.77
N VAL A 8 -4.89 -2.23 7.78
CA VAL A 8 -4.95 -3.36 6.85
C VAL A 8 -4.77 -2.81 5.43
N MET A 9 -3.85 -3.40 4.67
CA MET A 9 -3.55 -3.01 3.29
C MET A 9 -3.81 -4.17 2.32
N TYR A 10 -4.22 -3.85 1.09
CA TYR A 10 -4.36 -4.82 0.00
C TYR A 10 -4.11 -4.17 -1.36
N LEU A 11 -3.52 -4.92 -2.29
CA LEU A 11 -3.42 -4.52 -3.70
C LEU A 11 -4.69 -4.92 -4.44
N ALA A 12 -5.43 -3.98 -5.00
CA ALA A 12 -6.73 -4.21 -5.64
C ALA A 12 -6.52 -4.64 -7.11
N PRO A 13 -6.71 -5.93 -7.48
CA PRO A 13 -6.43 -6.41 -8.84
C PRO A 13 -7.32 -5.73 -9.87
N LEU A 14 -6.74 -5.39 -11.03
CA LEU A 14 -7.52 -4.88 -12.15
C LEU A 14 -8.21 -6.05 -12.86
N VAL A 15 -9.54 -5.99 -12.96
CA VAL A 15 -10.32 -7.01 -13.67
C VAL A 15 -9.96 -7.01 -15.14
N VAL A 16 -9.65 -8.19 -15.69
CA VAL A 16 -9.33 -8.36 -17.12
C VAL A 16 -10.44 -7.76 -17.99
N GLY A 17 -10.05 -6.87 -18.91
CA GLY A 17 -10.96 -6.19 -19.83
C GLY A 17 -11.62 -4.93 -19.26
N ARG A 18 -11.35 -4.55 -18.00
CA ARG A 18 -11.80 -3.29 -17.41
C ARG A 18 -10.70 -2.24 -17.48
N THR A 19 -11.06 -1.00 -17.82
CA THR A 19 -10.13 0.15 -17.77
C THR A 19 -9.97 0.66 -16.34
N HIS A 20 -8.87 1.38 -16.04
CA HIS A 20 -8.68 2.00 -14.72
C HIS A 20 -9.84 2.94 -14.32
N PRO A 21 -10.37 3.83 -15.18
CA PRO A 21 -11.52 4.66 -14.81
C PRO A 21 -12.77 3.86 -14.45
N GLU A 22 -13.10 2.81 -15.21
CA GLU A 22 -14.23 1.92 -14.90
C GLU A 22 -14.00 1.16 -13.59
N PHE A 23 -12.77 0.71 -13.35
CA PHE A 23 -12.40 0.05 -12.10
C PHE A 23 -12.55 1.00 -10.91
N ARG A 24 -11.99 2.21 -10.97
CA ARG A 24 -12.12 3.21 -9.91
C ARG A 24 -13.59 3.47 -9.59
N ALA A 25 -14.43 3.67 -10.60
CA ALA A 25 -15.87 3.88 -10.41
C ALA A 25 -16.54 2.69 -9.70
N ARG A 26 -16.25 1.45 -10.12
CA ARG A 26 -16.79 0.24 -9.47
C ARG A 26 -16.26 0.04 -8.05
N TRP A 27 -15.00 0.39 -7.80
CA TRP A 27 -14.38 0.28 -6.49
C TRP A 27 -14.89 1.33 -5.50
N ARG A 28 -15.33 2.51 -5.98
CA ARG A 28 -16.10 3.47 -5.16
C ARG A 28 -17.48 2.93 -4.78
N GLN A 29 -18.18 2.26 -5.68
CA GLN A 29 -19.44 1.57 -5.32
C GLN A 29 -19.23 0.47 -4.27
N HIS A 30 -18.13 -0.26 -4.37
CA HIS A 30 -17.73 -1.25 -3.35
C HIS A 30 -17.44 -0.60 -2.00
N ALA A 31 -16.78 0.57 -1.99
CA ALA A 31 -16.59 1.37 -0.78
C ALA A 31 -17.93 1.82 -0.18
N ASP A 32 -18.83 2.36 -1.00
CA ASP A 32 -20.15 2.82 -0.56
C ASP A 32 -20.96 1.68 0.06
N LEU A 33 -20.88 0.47 -0.52
CA LEU A 33 -21.48 -0.73 0.06
C LEU A 33 -20.88 -1.00 1.45
N ALA A 34 -19.55 -1.09 1.57
CA ALA A 34 -18.88 -1.35 2.84
C ALA A 34 -19.28 -0.32 3.91
N MET A 35 -19.31 0.96 3.54
CA MET A 35 -19.71 2.05 4.44
C MET A 35 -21.16 1.96 4.91
N GLY A 36 -22.02 1.25 4.17
CA GLY A 36 -23.42 1.03 4.53
C GLY A 36 -23.68 -0.19 5.42
N LEU A 37 -22.68 -1.03 5.67
CA LEU A 37 -22.82 -2.26 6.47
C LEU A 37 -22.56 -2.01 7.96
N GLY A 38 -23.07 -2.91 8.81
CA GLY A 38 -23.03 -2.77 10.27
C GLY A 38 -21.62 -2.83 10.87
N PHE A 39 -20.72 -3.59 10.24
CA PHE A 39 -19.31 -3.67 10.63
C PHE A 39 -18.54 -2.34 10.47
N TRP A 40 -19.06 -1.36 9.71
CA TRP A 40 -18.37 -0.09 9.44
C TRP A 40 -18.05 0.72 10.70
N LYS A 41 -18.84 0.53 11.76
CA LYS A 41 -18.65 1.15 13.08
C LYS A 41 -17.29 0.82 13.74
N TYR A 42 -16.55 -0.17 13.23
CA TYR A 42 -15.25 -0.59 13.73
C TYR A 42 -14.07 0.11 13.03
N MET A 43 -14.33 0.87 11.98
CA MET A 43 -13.33 1.52 11.15
C MET A 43 -13.14 2.98 11.58
N SER A 44 -11.88 3.41 11.69
CA SER A 44 -11.52 4.80 11.97
C SER A 44 -11.22 5.60 10.70
N ARG A 45 -10.73 4.94 9.64
CA ARG A 45 -10.33 5.59 8.39
C ARG A 45 -10.35 4.61 7.23
N TYR A 46 -10.65 5.11 6.04
CA TYR A 46 -10.57 4.34 4.80
C TYR A 46 -10.03 5.17 3.63
N LYS A 47 -9.01 4.64 2.97
CA LYS A 47 -8.38 5.23 1.79
C LYS A 47 -8.44 4.27 0.62
N GLN A 48 -8.67 4.83 -0.55
CA GLN A 48 -8.44 4.17 -1.84
C GLN A 48 -7.35 4.92 -2.58
N CYS A 49 -6.18 4.30 -2.71
CA CYS A 49 -5.07 4.83 -3.48
C CYS A 49 -5.23 4.35 -4.93
N ASP A 50 -5.73 5.22 -5.80
CA ASP A 50 -6.00 4.87 -7.20
C ASP A 50 -4.69 4.76 -7.97
N VAL A 51 -4.49 3.66 -8.70
CA VAL A 51 -3.35 3.51 -9.60
C VAL A 51 -3.42 4.57 -10.69
N LEU A 52 -2.33 5.31 -10.93
CA LEU A 52 -2.20 6.32 -11.97
C LEU A 52 -1.77 5.70 -13.31
N THR A 53 -2.33 6.19 -14.41
CA THR A 53 -2.04 5.75 -15.78
C THR A 53 -1.19 6.77 -16.54
N ALA A 54 -0.70 6.40 -17.73
CA ALA A 54 0.17 7.25 -18.53
C ALA A 54 -0.48 8.62 -18.81
N GLY A 55 0.28 9.69 -18.55
CA GLY A 55 -0.17 11.07 -18.67
C GLY A 55 -0.86 11.65 -17.43
N GLU A 56 -1.39 10.84 -16.51
CA GLU A 56 -1.88 11.34 -15.22
C GLU A 56 -0.70 11.80 -14.36
N GLU A 57 -0.83 12.99 -13.76
CA GLU A 57 0.25 13.63 -12.98
C GLU A 57 1.58 13.79 -13.75
N GLY A 58 1.56 13.74 -15.09
CA GLY A 58 2.76 13.81 -15.93
C GLY A 58 3.55 12.52 -16.04
N LEU A 59 3.00 11.37 -15.64
CA LEU A 59 3.69 10.08 -15.66
C LEU A 59 3.98 9.60 -17.10
N PRO A 60 5.25 9.32 -17.43
CA PRO A 60 5.61 8.78 -18.74
C PRO A 60 5.36 7.26 -18.80
N GLU A 61 5.07 6.75 -19.99
CA GLU A 61 4.69 5.34 -20.21
C GLU A 61 5.83 4.36 -19.89
N ASP A 62 7.08 4.75 -20.18
CA ASP A 62 8.27 3.95 -19.91
C ASP A 62 8.52 3.78 -18.40
N LEU A 63 8.25 4.82 -17.59
CA LEU A 63 8.31 4.70 -16.14
C LEU A 63 7.31 3.65 -15.64
N LEU A 64 6.07 3.66 -16.13
CA LEU A 64 5.04 2.72 -15.72
C LEU A 64 5.37 1.27 -16.04
N ALA A 65 6.19 1.01 -17.06
CA ALA A 65 6.66 -0.34 -17.41
C ALA A 65 7.53 -0.98 -16.31
N HIS A 66 8.05 -0.18 -15.37
CA HIS A 66 8.79 -0.67 -14.20
C HIS A 66 7.89 -1.04 -13.01
N PHE A 67 6.58 -0.77 -13.11
CA PHE A 67 5.60 -1.01 -12.05
C PHE A 67 4.52 -2.01 -12.51
N ARG A 68 3.79 -2.58 -11.55
CA ARG A 68 2.64 -3.48 -11.79
C ARG A 68 1.33 -2.72 -12.01
N THR A 69 1.41 -1.46 -12.43
CA THR A 69 0.27 -0.56 -12.66
C THR A 69 -0.78 -1.15 -13.62
N ALA A 70 -0.37 -1.97 -14.59
CA ALA A 70 -1.30 -2.63 -15.50
C ALA A 70 -2.09 -3.79 -14.85
N ASP A 71 -1.56 -4.40 -13.78
CA ASP A 71 -2.13 -5.57 -13.12
C ASP A 71 -3.11 -5.17 -11.99
N TYR A 72 -3.02 -3.92 -11.53
CA TYR A 72 -3.71 -3.40 -10.36
C TYR A 72 -4.50 -2.13 -10.66
N GLY A 73 -5.67 -2.00 -10.03
CA GLY A 73 -6.48 -0.79 -10.09
C GLY A 73 -6.24 0.18 -8.93
N GLY A 74 -5.64 -0.29 -7.83
CA GLY A 74 -5.40 0.53 -6.64
C GLY A 74 -4.76 -0.20 -5.47
N VAL A 75 -4.59 0.51 -4.35
CA VAL A 75 -4.29 -0.05 -3.02
C VAL A 75 -5.34 0.42 -2.03
N GLY A 76 -6.02 -0.50 -1.36
CA GLY A 76 -6.92 -0.15 -0.27
C GLY A 76 -6.17 -0.08 1.05
N GLN A 77 -6.47 0.93 1.86
CA GLN A 77 -5.95 1.04 3.23
C GLN A 77 -7.13 1.25 4.18
N ILE A 78 -7.40 0.24 5.00
CA ILE A 78 -8.47 0.24 5.99
C ILE A 78 -7.83 0.39 7.35
N TYR A 79 -8.36 1.28 8.17
CA TYR A 79 -7.92 1.50 9.53
C TYR A 79 -9.04 1.14 10.48
N PHE A 80 -8.73 0.32 11.47
CA PHE A 80 -9.62 -0.11 12.54
C PHE A 80 -9.22 0.59 13.83
N HIS A 81 -10.19 0.92 14.68
CA HIS A 81 -9.92 1.60 15.95
C HIS A 81 -8.85 0.90 16.79
N ASP A 82 -8.88 -0.43 16.82
CA ASP A 82 -7.91 -1.28 17.50
C ASP A 82 -8.02 -2.74 17.02
N ALA A 83 -7.26 -3.64 17.66
CA ALA A 83 -7.28 -5.07 17.36
C ALA A 83 -8.60 -5.77 17.73
N GLU A 84 -9.34 -5.27 18.73
CA GLU A 84 -10.65 -5.80 19.10
C GLU A 84 -11.67 -5.45 18.01
N ALA A 85 -11.63 -4.23 17.49
CA ALA A 85 -12.46 -3.76 16.37
C ALA A 85 -12.22 -4.58 15.09
N LEU A 86 -10.97 -4.91 14.77
CA LEU A 86 -10.65 -5.84 13.68
C LEU A 86 -11.26 -7.23 13.92
N GLY A 87 -11.08 -7.80 15.12
CA GLY A 87 -11.65 -9.11 15.47
C GLY A 87 -13.19 -9.13 15.44
N ALA A 88 -13.83 -8.05 15.88
CA ALA A 88 -15.28 -7.88 15.86
C ALA A 88 -15.81 -7.79 14.43
N THR A 89 -15.13 -7.04 13.55
CA THR A 89 -15.44 -6.96 12.11
C THR A 89 -15.48 -8.36 11.48
N LEU A 90 -14.50 -9.20 11.77
CA LEU A 90 -14.42 -10.57 11.26
C LEU A 90 -15.50 -11.50 11.82
N SER A 91 -16.17 -11.10 12.91
CA SER A 91 -17.27 -11.85 13.53
C SER A 91 -18.65 -11.47 12.97
N GLU A 92 -18.76 -10.37 12.20
CA GLU A 92 -20.00 -9.93 11.55
C GLU A 92 -20.22 -10.72 10.23
N THR A 93 -20.57 -12.01 10.37
CA THR A 93 -20.53 -12.97 9.24
C THR A 93 -21.38 -12.57 8.04
N ASP A 94 -22.54 -11.96 8.25
CA ASP A 94 -23.46 -11.58 7.16
C ASP A 94 -22.91 -10.38 6.35
N ASP A 95 -22.32 -9.40 7.03
CA ASP A 95 -21.69 -8.24 6.39
C ASP A 95 -20.43 -8.66 5.63
N VAL A 96 -19.59 -9.50 6.24
CA VAL A 96 -18.40 -10.07 5.60
C VAL A 96 -18.79 -10.89 4.36
N GLN A 97 -19.82 -11.73 4.46
CA GLN A 97 -20.30 -12.50 3.32
C GLN A 97 -20.84 -11.59 2.20
N THR A 98 -21.53 -10.51 2.54
CA THR A 98 -22.00 -9.51 1.58
C THR A 98 -20.83 -8.88 0.84
N MET A 99 -19.76 -8.54 1.56
CA MET A 99 -18.53 -8.02 0.96
C MET A 99 -17.87 -9.03 0.02
N CYS A 100 -17.67 -10.28 0.45
CA CYS A 100 -17.04 -11.31 -0.39
C CYS A 100 -17.83 -11.54 -1.70
N VAL A 101 -19.17 -11.49 -1.66
CA VAL A 101 -20.01 -11.57 -2.87
C VAL A 101 -19.76 -10.38 -3.80
N ASP A 102 -19.57 -9.17 -3.27
CA ASP A 102 -19.29 -7.96 -4.05
C ASP A 102 -17.83 -7.87 -4.54
N GLU A 103 -16.89 -8.53 -3.85
CA GLU A 103 -15.47 -8.56 -4.23
C GLU A 103 -15.25 -9.21 -5.59
N VAL A 104 -15.94 -10.32 -5.91
CA VAL A 104 -15.79 -11.01 -7.20
C VAL A 104 -16.08 -10.11 -8.40
N PRO A 105 -17.24 -9.43 -8.51
CA PRO A 105 -17.48 -8.48 -9.60
C PRO A 105 -16.60 -7.22 -9.53
N THR A 106 -16.05 -6.85 -8.36
CA THR A 106 -15.18 -5.68 -8.21
C THR A 106 -13.74 -5.95 -8.65
N PHE A 107 -13.15 -7.04 -8.14
CA PHE A 107 -11.72 -7.38 -8.20
C PHE A 107 -11.43 -8.63 -9.04
N GLY A 108 -12.47 -9.32 -9.52
CA GLY A 108 -12.35 -10.58 -10.27
C GLY A 108 -12.12 -11.80 -9.39
N ARG A 109 -11.96 -11.61 -8.08
CA ARG A 109 -11.78 -12.63 -7.05
C ARG A 109 -12.07 -12.06 -5.66
N GLU A 110 -12.22 -12.93 -4.68
CA GLU A 110 -12.15 -12.55 -3.27
C GLU A 110 -10.71 -12.09 -2.92
N LEU A 111 -10.60 -11.07 -2.07
CA LEU A 111 -9.30 -10.53 -1.65
C LEU A 111 -8.59 -11.51 -0.71
N GLY A 112 -9.31 -12.13 0.23
CA GLY A 112 -8.80 -13.18 1.12
C GLY A 112 -7.44 -12.85 1.73
N VAL A 113 -6.43 -13.69 1.48
CA VAL A 113 -5.06 -13.55 2.02
C VAL A 113 -4.34 -12.26 1.60
N ASN A 114 -4.83 -11.52 0.62
CA ASN A 114 -4.29 -10.22 0.21
C ASN A 114 -4.51 -9.12 1.27
N LEU A 115 -5.51 -9.29 2.14
CA LEU A 115 -5.75 -8.39 3.27
C LEU A 115 -4.66 -8.59 4.33
N THR A 116 -3.73 -7.65 4.40
CA THR A 116 -2.55 -7.75 5.25
C THR A 116 -2.60 -6.72 6.36
N GLY A 117 -2.72 -7.19 7.61
CA GLY A 117 -2.54 -6.34 8.80
C GLY A 117 -1.10 -5.88 8.94
N VAL A 118 -0.89 -4.59 9.20
CA VAL A 118 0.44 -3.96 9.24
C VAL A 118 0.61 -3.03 10.44
N VAL A 119 1.85 -2.89 10.91
CA VAL A 119 2.29 -1.85 11.84
C VAL A 119 2.98 -0.75 11.05
N GLN A 120 2.46 0.47 11.14
CA GLN A 120 2.99 1.63 10.42
C GLN A 120 4.14 2.28 11.20
N SER A 121 5.25 2.57 10.51
CA SER A 121 6.39 3.35 10.99
C SER A 121 6.74 4.45 9.99
N GLU A 122 6.75 5.71 10.42
CA GLU A 122 7.18 6.82 9.56
C GLU A 122 8.71 6.96 9.61
N VAL A 123 9.34 6.76 8.47
CA VAL A 123 10.79 6.89 8.28
C VAL A 123 11.17 8.33 7.96
N ILE A 124 10.41 8.95 7.04
CA ILE A 124 10.46 10.38 6.74
C ILE A 124 9.04 10.91 6.95
N PRO A 125 8.78 11.68 8.02
CA PRO A 125 7.46 12.21 8.29
C PRO A 125 7.12 13.34 7.31
N GLY A 126 5.86 13.46 6.95
CA GLY A 126 5.36 14.51 6.06
C GLY A 126 3.96 14.24 5.55
N ALA A 127 3.41 15.18 4.79
CA ALA A 127 2.13 14.99 4.13
C ALA A 127 2.30 14.12 2.87
N PRO A 128 1.31 13.30 2.51
CA PRO A 128 1.32 12.63 1.22
C PRO A 128 1.34 13.68 0.09
N GLY A 129 2.16 13.40 -0.94
CA GLY A 129 2.21 14.16 -2.18
C GLY A 129 1.19 13.67 -3.20
N PRO A 130 1.06 14.33 -4.37
CA PRO A 130 0.14 13.91 -5.42
C PRO A 130 0.46 12.53 -6.02
N ILE A 131 1.70 12.06 -5.86
CA ILE A 131 2.17 10.77 -6.37
C ILE A 131 2.72 9.95 -5.20
N THR A 132 2.24 8.72 -5.03
CA THR A 132 2.77 7.77 -4.05
C THR A 132 3.07 6.43 -4.70
N VAL A 133 4.30 5.98 -4.60
CA VAL A 133 4.67 4.59 -4.89
C VAL A 133 4.30 3.75 -3.67
N ILE A 134 3.43 2.76 -3.88
CA ILE A 134 3.09 1.78 -2.85
C ILE A 134 3.49 0.40 -3.37
N GLY A 135 4.21 -0.38 -2.57
CA GLY A 135 4.62 -1.72 -3.00
C GLY A 135 4.60 -2.76 -1.90
N ALA A 136 4.07 -3.94 -2.20
CA ALA A 136 4.24 -5.13 -1.36
C ALA A 136 5.69 -5.60 -1.47
N VAL A 137 6.36 -5.75 -0.32
CA VAL A 137 7.76 -6.18 -0.23
C VAL A 137 7.84 -7.60 0.33
N HIS A 138 8.82 -8.35 -0.16
CA HIS A 138 9.08 -9.73 0.26
C HIS A 138 10.54 -9.88 0.63
N ARG A 139 10.83 -10.63 1.69
CA ARG A 139 12.19 -10.99 2.09
C ARG A 139 12.76 -12.06 1.17
N VAL A 140 14.09 -12.08 1.02
CA VAL A 140 14.78 -13.16 0.31
C VAL A 140 14.57 -14.51 1.00
N ALA A 141 14.60 -15.59 0.21
CA ALA A 141 14.38 -16.94 0.72
C ALA A 141 15.40 -17.30 1.82
N GLY A 142 14.90 -17.85 2.93
CA GLY A 142 15.71 -18.27 4.08
C GLY A 142 16.01 -17.16 5.10
N MET A 143 15.65 -15.91 4.82
CA MET A 143 15.68 -14.85 5.82
C MET A 143 14.45 -14.93 6.75
N ASP A 144 14.65 -14.71 8.04
CA ASP A 144 13.55 -14.57 9.00
C ASP A 144 12.98 -13.13 8.99
N ARG A 145 11.73 -12.98 9.46
CA ARG A 145 11.02 -11.70 9.41
C ARG A 145 11.65 -10.63 10.32
N GLU A 146 12.18 -11.02 11.47
CA GLU A 146 12.81 -10.07 12.42
C GLU A 146 14.07 -9.45 11.80
N THR A 147 14.94 -10.30 11.21
CA THR A 147 16.12 -9.85 10.48
C THR A 147 15.75 -8.98 9.29
N PHE A 148 14.71 -9.34 8.53
CA PHE A 148 14.20 -8.54 7.41
C PHE A 148 13.75 -7.15 7.87
N SER A 149 12.81 -7.06 8.82
CA SER A 149 12.28 -5.78 9.31
C SER A 149 13.38 -4.88 9.86
N LYS A 150 14.36 -5.44 10.58
CA LYS A 150 15.52 -4.67 11.06
C LYS A 150 16.33 -4.08 9.91
N LYS A 151 16.71 -4.90 8.92
CA LYS A 151 17.49 -4.43 7.76
C LYS A 151 16.71 -3.42 6.92
N TRP A 152 15.40 -3.63 6.76
CA TRP A 152 14.54 -2.72 6.03
C TRP A 152 14.46 -1.36 6.71
N LEU A 153 14.25 -1.32 8.02
CA LEU A 153 14.27 -0.08 8.81
C LEU A 153 15.65 0.61 8.75
N GLU A 154 16.75 -0.14 8.87
CA GLU A 154 18.11 0.40 8.76
C GLU A 154 18.34 1.07 7.39
N LEU A 155 17.89 0.44 6.29
CA LEU A 155 17.94 1.03 4.96
C LEU A 155 17.09 2.31 4.88
N GLY A 156 15.86 2.27 5.41
CA GLY A 156 14.98 3.45 5.45
C GLY A 156 15.62 4.63 6.19
N GLN A 157 16.21 4.37 7.36
CA GLN A 157 16.93 5.40 8.12
C GLN A 157 18.16 5.93 7.37
N GLU A 158 18.85 5.07 6.61
CA GLU A 158 19.97 5.51 5.78
C GLU A 158 19.51 6.44 4.65
N VAL A 159 18.38 6.13 4.00
CA VAL A 159 17.73 7.04 3.05
C VAL A 159 17.40 8.39 3.71
N ALA A 160 16.81 8.37 4.92
CA ALA A 160 16.43 9.59 5.64
C ALA A 160 17.64 10.45 6.06
N ARG A 161 18.81 9.85 6.30
CA ARG A 161 20.04 10.57 6.68
C ARG A 161 20.75 11.22 5.50
N ARG A 162 20.41 10.86 4.26
CA ARG A 162 21.04 11.35 3.03
C ARG A 162 20.25 12.51 2.44
N PRO A 163 20.69 13.77 2.57
CA PRO A 163 19.91 14.93 2.15
C PRO A 163 19.52 14.89 0.67
N GLU A 164 20.39 14.37 -0.18
CA GLU A 164 20.13 14.20 -1.61
C GLU A 164 18.95 13.25 -1.87
N LEU A 165 18.71 12.24 -1.03
CA LEU A 165 17.55 11.36 -1.15
C LEU A 165 16.34 11.91 -0.41
N ALA A 166 16.51 12.29 0.86
CA ALA A 166 15.43 12.72 1.74
C ALA A 166 14.71 13.98 1.22
N SER A 167 15.43 14.91 0.59
CA SER A 167 14.82 16.13 0.03
C SER A 167 13.89 15.88 -1.17
N ARG A 168 13.93 14.67 -1.76
CA ARG A 168 13.09 14.29 -2.91
C ARG A 168 11.81 13.55 -2.50
N VAL A 169 11.70 13.19 -1.22
CA VAL A 169 10.58 12.39 -0.70
C VAL A 169 9.79 13.25 0.28
N ASN A 170 8.50 13.43 0.01
CA ASN A 170 7.60 14.14 0.93
C ASN A 170 7.31 13.32 2.18
N ARG A 171 7.15 12.01 2.00
CA ARG A 171 6.81 11.05 3.06
C ARG A 171 7.34 9.67 2.73
N TYR A 172 7.93 9.00 3.71
CA TYR A 172 8.39 7.61 3.59
C TYR A 172 7.87 6.80 4.78
N VAL A 173 7.06 5.78 4.49
CA VAL A 173 6.45 4.91 5.49
C VAL A 173 6.83 3.45 5.22
N HIS A 174 7.18 2.75 6.30
CA HIS A 174 7.22 1.29 6.35
C HIS A 174 5.95 0.77 7.02
N ASN A 175 5.33 -0.22 6.41
CA ASN A 175 4.19 -0.93 6.97
C ASN A 175 4.58 -2.39 7.15
N ASP A 176 5.15 -2.75 8.30
CA ASP A 176 5.58 -4.12 8.60
C ASP A 176 4.36 -5.01 8.79
N ALA A 177 4.25 -6.08 8.00
CA ALA A 177 3.14 -7.01 8.11
C ALA A 177 3.21 -7.82 9.40
N PHE A 178 2.05 -8.12 10.00
CA PHE A 178 1.96 -8.95 11.19
C PHE A 178 2.64 -10.32 10.98
N PRO A 179 3.17 -10.97 12.03
CA PRO A 179 3.90 -12.23 11.91
C PRO A 179 3.16 -13.32 11.12
N GLU A 180 1.84 -13.39 11.28
CA GLU A 180 0.92 -14.32 10.65
C GLU A 180 0.54 -13.98 9.20
N ALA A 181 0.93 -12.81 8.69
CA ALA A 181 0.62 -12.43 7.31
C ALA A 181 1.28 -13.36 6.30
N GLU A 182 0.48 -13.94 5.42
CA GLU A 182 0.93 -14.93 4.43
C GLU A 182 1.31 -14.30 3.07
N TYR A 183 0.77 -13.12 2.76
CA TYR A 183 0.94 -12.50 1.45
C TYR A 183 2.33 -11.88 1.27
N CYS A 184 2.69 -10.92 2.12
CA CYS A 184 3.96 -10.18 2.02
C CYS A 184 4.58 -9.92 3.40
N ASP A 185 5.80 -9.38 3.39
CA ASP A 185 6.52 -8.97 4.60
C ASP A 185 6.15 -7.57 5.05
N GLY A 186 5.61 -6.75 4.15
CA GLY A 186 5.10 -5.42 4.45
C GLY A 186 4.78 -4.62 3.19
N PHE A 187 4.44 -3.35 3.38
CA PHE A 187 4.27 -2.39 2.30
C PHE A 187 5.17 -1.18 2.50
N VAL A 188 5.87 -0.78 1.44
CA VAL A 188 6.50 0.54 1.36
C VAL A 188 5.49 1.57 0.83
N GLU A 189 5.47 2.77 1.41
CA GLU A 189 4.84 3.95 0.81
C GLU A 189 5.87 5.07 0.70
N LEU A 190 6.10 5.55 -0.52
CA LEU A 190 6.97 6.69 -0.81
C LEU A 190 6.17 7.73 -1.57
N SER A 191 5.96 8.90 -0.95
CA SER A 191 5.22 10.00 -1.56
C SER A 191 6.16 11.07 -2.09
N PHE A 192 5.83 11.61 -3.26
CA PHE A 192 6.64 12.57 -4.01
C PHE A 192 5.81 13.79 -4.37
N ALA A 193 6.47 14.95 -4.49
CA ALA A 193 5.83 16.19 -4.92
C ALA A 193 5.39 16.14 -6.39
N ASP A 194 6.12 15.42 -7.24
CA ASP A 194 5.90 15.28 -8.68
C ASP A 194 6.73 14.10 -9.24
N VAL A 195 6.61 13.87 -10.56
CA VAL A 195 7.34 12.81 -11.28
C VAL A 195 8.84 13.05 -11.31
N ASP A 196 9.28 14.31 -11.39
CA ASP A 196 10.71 14.65 -11.43
C ASP A 196 11.41 14.24 -10.13
N ASN A 197 10.76 14.46 -8.98
CA ASN A 197 11.24 14.01 -7.67
C ASN A 197 11.30 12.48 -7.58
N LEU A 198 10.28 11.77 -8.07
CA LEU A 198 10.28 10.31 -8.14
C LEU A 198 11.46 9.78 -8.97
N LEU A 199 11.64 10.30 -10.19
CA LEU A 199 12.72 9.89 -11.08
C LEU A 199 14.11 10.21 -10.49
N ALA A 200 14.28 11.41 -9.92
CA ALA A 200 15.52 11.82 -9.30
C ALA A 200 15.84 10.98 -8.05
N PHE A 201 14.83 10.58 -7.29
CA PHE A 201 14.99 9.68 -6.15
C PHE A 201 15.44 8.29 -6.60
N MET A 202 14.77 7.71 -7.62
CA MET A 202 15.14 6.41 -8.18
C MET A 202 16.58 6.41 -8.71
N GLY A 203 16.96 7.45 -9.45
CA GLY A 203 18.34 7.60 -9.96
C GLY A 203 19.36 7.66 -8.83
N ALA A 204 19.11 8.48 -7.80
CA ALA A 204 20.04 8.58 -6.68
C ALA A 204 20.09 7.33 -5.80
N MET A 205 18.98 6.58 -5.66
CA MET A 205 19.00 5.28 -4.99
C MET A 205 19.97 4.31 -5.68
N GLN A 206 20.02 4.31 -7.02
CA GLN A 206 20.96 3.51 -7.81
C GLN A 206 22.40 4.02 -7.65
N GLU A 207 22.64 5.33 -7.85
CA GLU A 207 23.98 5.92 -7.75
C GLU A 207 24.61 5.73 -6.36
N SER A 208 23.78 5.67 -5.33
CA SER A 208 24.20 5.59 -3.92
C SER A 208 24.54 4.17 -3.44
N GLY A 209 24.30 3.14 -4.26
CA GLY A 209 24.48 1.73 -3.89
C GLY A 209 23.37 1.14 -3.00
N LEU A 210 22.37 1.95 -2.63
CA LEU A 210 21.29 1.51 -1.73
C LEU A 210 20.31 0.57 -2.43
N ALA A 211 20.12 0.72 -3.75
CA ALA A 211 19.33 -0.21 -4.54
C ALA A 211 19.94 -1.62 -4.54
N GLU A 212 21.27 -1.73 -4.56
CA GLU A 212 22.00 -2.99 -4.47
C GLU A 212 21.93 -3.58 -3.06
N ALA A 213 22.10 -2.75 -2.03
CA ALA A 213 21.96 -3.17 -0.63
C ALA A 213 20.55 -3.71 -0.33
N GLU A 214 19.51 -3.14 -0.95
CA GLU A 214 18.14 -3.65 -0.83
C GLU A 214 18.02 -5.10 -1.33
N ASN A 215 18.74 -5.48 -2.40
CA ASN A 215 18.71 -6.84 -2.94
C ASN A 215 19.29 -7.91 -1.99
N GLU A 216 20.06 -7.51 -0.96
CA GLU A 216 20.60 -8.46 0.02
C GLU A 216 19.51 -9.04 0.93
N PHE A 217 18.39 -8.35 1.08
CA PHE A 217 17.34 -8.74 2.02
C PHE A 217 15.93 -8.72 1.42
N MET A 218 15.70 -8.03 0.31
CA MET A 218 14.42 -7.97 -0.40
C MET A 218 14.44 -8.76 -1.70
N ASP A 219 13.45 -9.62 -1.91
CA ASP A 219 13.20 -10.35 -3.16
C ASP A 219 12.46 -9.44 -4.16
N ARG A 220 13.22 -8.61 -4.87
CA ARG A 220 12.67 -7.69 -5.89
C ARG A 220 11.92 -8.39 -7.02
N SER A 221 12.17 -9.68 -7.27
CA SER A 221 11.44 -10.43 -8.30
C SER A 221 9.96 -10.64 -7.95
N LYS A 222 9.63 -10.55 -6.67
CA LYS A 222 8.27 -10.64 -6.13
C LYS A 222 7.67 -9.31 -5.73
N MET A 223 8.42 -8.20 -5.85
CA MET A 223 7.90 -6.90 -5.46
C MET A 223 6.74 -6.50 -6.38
N GLU A 224 5.64 -6.11 -5.75
CA GLU A 224 4.42 -5.66 -6.45
C GLU A 224 4.20 -4.19 -6.13
N ALA A 225 4.82 -3.33 -6.93
CA ALA A 225 4.78 -1.88 -6.75
C ALA A 225 3.87 -1.21 -7.77
N VAL A 226 3.12 -0.21 -7.32
CA VAL A 226 2.23 0.62 -8.13
C VAL A 226 2.45 2.10 -7.83
N ILE A 227 2.21 2.95 -8.83
CA ILE A 227 2.17 4.40 -8.65
C ILE A 227 0.70 4.81 -8.47
N THR A 228 0.41 5.54 -7.41
CA THR A 228 -0.95 5.86 -7.00
C THR A 228 -1.14 7.33 -6.64
N ARG A 229 -2.41 7.75 -6.60
CA ARG A 229 -2.85 8.97 -5.93
C ARG A 229 -3.82 8.60 -4.81
N GLU A 230 -3.63 9.17 -3.63
CA GLU A 230 -4.49 8.94 -2.48
C GLU A 230 -5.86 9.60 -2.66
N THR A 231 -6.94 8.84 -2.40
CA THR A 231 -8.28 9.38 -2.15
C THR A 231 -8.74 8.94 -0.76
N LEU A 232 -8.86 9.91 0.15
CA LEU A 232 -9.45 9.70 1.47
C LEU A 232 -10.97 9.63 1.32
N LEU A 233 -11.57 8.49 1.68
CA LEU A 233 -13.02 8.28 1.59
C LEU A 233 -13.72 8.50 2.92
N TYR A 234 -13.05 8.16 4.02
CA TYR A 234 -13.58 8.28 5.36
C TYR A 234 -12.45 8.52 6.36
N ASP A 235 -12.69 9.40 7.32
CA ASP A 235 -11.79 9.71 8.43
C ASP A 235 -12.64 10.17 9.61
N VAL A 236 -12.51 9.50 10.75
CA VAL A 236 -13.07 10.01 12.00
C VAL A 236 -12.24 11.22 12.41
N VAL A 237 -12.82 12.40 12.26
CA VAL A 237 -12.21 13.63 12.77
C VAL A 237 -12.50 13.68 14.28
N ASP A 238 -11.49 13.39 15.09
CA ASP A 238 -11.51 13.63 16.53
C ASP A 238 -11.64 15.13 16.88
#